data_AF-A0A7W8LPA8-F1
#
_entry.id   AF-A0A7W8LPA8-F1
#
_cell.length_a   1.000
_cell.length_b   1.000
_cell.length_c   1.000
_cell.angle_alpha   90.00
_cell.angle_beta   90.00
_cell.angle_gamma   90.00
#
_symmetry.space_group_name_H-M   'P 1'
#
loop_
_entity.id
_entity.type
_entity.pdbx_description
1 polymer ?
#
loop_
_entity_poly.entity_id
_entity_poly.type
_entity_poly.pdbx_seq_one_letter_code
_entity_poly.pdbx_strand_id
1 'polypeptide(L)'
;MKEPMTTDQLLQGLKHYRRIARQDMLRAPETPHPDAFLKHAESRREVYVALGTYAEAHASDEVIAHSLELYRQLPFVTGTPEHEYPEIKGRENALENFFLLVGLDPKTRREARSHRPKLELSGPAGG
;
A
#
# COMPACT_ATOMS: atom_id res chain seq x y z
N MET A 1 -23.38 -5.86 13.90
CA MET A 1 -22.38 -4.94 13.32
C MET A 1 -21.02 -5.41 13.82
N LYS A 2 -19.99 -5.54 12.97
CA LYS A 2 -18.63 -5.81 13.49
C LYS A 2 -18.19 -4.60 14.30
N GLU A 3 -17.64 -4.84 15.48
CA GLU A 3 -17.03 -3.78 16.30
C GLU A 3 -15.91 -3.09 15.50
N PRO A 4 -15.80 -1.75 15.58
CA PRO A 4 -14.73 -1.03 14.91
C PRO A 4 -13.38 -1.45 15.49
N MET A 5 -12.41 -1.68 14.61
CA MET A 5 -11.06 -2.11 15.01
C MET A 5 -10.39 -1.00 15.84
N THR A 6 -9.89 -1.35 17.03
CA THR A 6 -9.20 -0.40 17.91
C THR A 6 -7.83 -0.02 17.36
N THR A 7 -7.28 1.12 17.80
CA THR A 7 -5.91 1.53 17.43
C THR A 7 -4.87 0.49 17.83
N ASP A 8 -5.02 -0.19 18.97
CA ASP A 8 -4.10 -1.26 19.37
C ASP A 8 -4.15 -2.47 18.43
N GLN A 9 -5.34 -2.88 18.02
CA GLN A 9 -5.52 -3.96 17.03
C GLN A 9 -4.93 -3.55 15.67
N LEU A 10 -5.11 -2.29 15.28
CA LEU A 10 -4.53 -1.71 14.08
C LEU A 10 -3.00 -1.80 14.10
N LEU A 11 -2.36 -1.34 15.20
CA LEU A 11 -0.92 -1.38 15.38
C LEU A 11 -0.37 -2.81 15.37
N GLN A 12 -1.08 -3.77 15.97
CA GLN A 12 -0.71 -5.19 15.91
C GLN A 12 -0.78 -5.75 14.47
N GLY A 13 -1.83 -5.42 13.73
CA GLY A 13 -1.99 -5.79 12.32
C GLY A 13 -0.88 -5.20 11.44
N LEU A 14 -0.57 -3.92 11.58
CA LEU A 14 0.53 -3.26 10.87
C LEU A 14 1.89 -3.86 11.21
N LYS A 15 2.15 -4.17 12.49
CA LYS A 15 3.37 -4.88 12.91
C LYS A 15 3.48 -6.25 12.26
N HIS A 16 2.37 -6.96 12.07
CA HIS A 16 2.34 -8.23 11.37
C HIS A 16 2.66 -8.09 9.88
N TYR A 17 2.01 -7.17 9.18
CA TYR A 17 2.26 -6.91 7.76
C TYR A 17 3.68 -6.40 7.48
N ARG A 18 4.24 -5.56 8.36
CA ARG A 18 5.65 -5.14 8.30
C ARG A 18 6.61 -6.32 8.37
N ARG A 19 6.27 -7.36 9.15
CA ARG A 19 7.08 -8.58 9.26
C ARG A 19 7.00 -9.43 8.01
N ILE A 20 5.81 -9.58 7.42
CA ILE A 20 5.62 -10.30 6.15
C ILE A 20 6.42 -9.61 5.04
N ALA A 21 6.30 -8.29 4.90
CA ALA A 21 7.08 -7.55 3.90
C ALA A 21 8.60 -7.72 4.10
N ARG A 22 9.08 -7.76 5.34
CA ARG A 22 10.49 -8.08 5.64
C ARG A 22 10.87 -9.50 5.20
N GLN A 23 9.99 -10.48 5.39
CA GLN A 23 10.23 -11.85 4.92
C GLN A 23 10.29 -11.92 3.40
N ASP A 24 9.42 -11.16 2.72
CA ASP A 24 9.44 -11.06 1.26
C ASP A 24 10.77 -10.46 0.77
N MET A 25 11.28 -9.40 1.41
CA MET A 25 12.61 -8.85 1.08
C MET A 25 13.73 -9.90 1.12
N LEU A 26 13.71 -10.80 2.12
CA LEU A 26 14.74 -11.86 2.26
C LEU A 26 14.64 -12.93 1.17
N ARG A 27 13.46 -13.10 0.57
CA ARG A 27 13.19 -14.09 -0.48
C ARG A 27 13.38 -13.54 -1.90
N ALA A 28 13.64 -12.24 -2.05
CA ALA A 28 13.78 -11.61 -3.35
C ALA A 28 14.76 -12.31 -4.32
N PRO A 29 15.93 -12.83 -3.88
CA PRO A 29 16.87 -13.54 -4.76
C PRO A 29 16.30 -14.84 -5.38
N GLU A 30 15.22 -15.39 -4.83
CA GLU A 30 14.57 -16.62 -5.30
C GLU A 30 13.50 -16.35 -6.38
N THR A 31 13.28 -15.09 -6.76
CA THR A 31 12.16 -14.69 -7.64
C THR A 31 12.62 -14.42 -9.07
N PRO A 32 11.72 -14.47 -10.08
CA PRO A 32 12.09 -14.20 -11.48
C PRO A 32 12.62 -12.78 -11.74
N HIS A 33 12.27 -11.81 -10.91
CA HIS A 33 12.70 -10.42 -11.00
C HIS A 33 13.15 -9.91 -9.62
N PRO A 34 14.34 -10.29 -9.13
CA PRO A 34 14.75 -10.04 -7.75
C PRO A 34 14.69 -8.57 -7.33
N ASP A 35 15.18 -7.65 -8.17
CA ASP A 35 15.21 -6.22 -7.85
C ASP A 35 13.80 -5.63 -7.75
N ALA A 36 12.92 -6.00 -8.68
CA ALA A 36 11.53 -5.56 -8.67
C ALA A 36 10.77 -6.13 -7.47
N PHE A 37 10.99 -7.41 -7.15
CA PHE A 37 10.38 -8.05 -5.99
C PHE A 37 10.85 -7.42 -4.67
N LEU A 38 12.15 -7.16 -4.55
CA LEU A 38 12.73 -6.46 -3.41
C LEU A 38 12.11 -5.07 -3.27
N LYS A 39 12.10 -4.28 -4.35
CA LYS A 39 11.56 -2.92 -4.33
C LYS A 39 10.08 -2.87 -3.98
N HIS A 40 9.30 -3.84 -4.47
CA HIS A 40 7.90 -4.01 -4.10
C HIS A 40 7.74 -4.30 -2.60
N ALA A 41 8.51 -5.23 -2.05
CA ALA A 41 8.47 -5.59 -0.63
C ALA A 41 8.92 -4.43 0.29
N GLU A 42 9.97 -3.69 -0.09
CA GLU A 42 10.41 -2.47 0.58
C GLU A 42 9.29 -1.42 0.63
N SER A 43 8.68 -1.15 -0.52
CA SER A 43 7.62 -0.15 -0.65
C SER A 43 6.39 -0.51 0.19
N ARG A 44 6.04 -1.81 0.28
CA ARG A 44 5.01 -2.28 1.21
C ARG A 44 5.39 -2.00 2.66
N ARG A 45 6.62 -2.34 3.03
CA ARG A 45 7.12 -2.15 4.39
C ARG A 45 7.13 -0.68 4.80
N GLU A 46 7.53 0.22 3.92
CA GLU A 46 7.52 1.67 4.12
C GLU A 46 6.12 2.19 4.42
N VAL A 47 5.11 1.77 3.65
CA VAL A 47 3.70 2.14 3.91
C VAL A 47 3.24 1.64 5.29
N TYR A 48 3.53 0.38 5.65
CA TYR A 48 3.13 -0.13 6.96
C TYR A 48 3.83 0.57 8.13
N VAL A 49 5.08 1.01 7.93
CA VAL A 49 5.79 1.85 8.93
C VAL A 49 5.12 3.21 9.03
N ALA A 50 4.86 3.89 7.91
CA ALA A 50 4.22 5.20 7.90
C ALA A 50 2.84 5.18 8.56
N LEU A 51 1.99 4.22 8.22
CA LEU A 51 0.68 4.04 8.85
C LEU A 51 0.81 3.72 10.35
N GLY A 52 1.82 2.93 10.74
CA GLY A 52 2.05 2.58 12.14
C GLY A 52 2.46 3.79 12.96
N THR A 53 3.41 4.57 12.46
CA THR A 53 3.83 5.83 13.08
C THR A 53 2.69 6.84 13.15
N TYR A 54 1.86 6.94 12.12
CA TYR A 54 0.68 7.82 12.15
C TYR A 54 -0.33 7.35 13.22
N ALA A 55 -0.58 6.04 13.32
CA ALA A 55 -1.48 5.45 14.30
C ALA A 55 -1.02 5.56 15.77
N GLU A 56 0.27 5.81 16.04
CA GLU A 56 0.76 6.06 17.40
C GLU A 56 0.22 7.37 18.00
N ALA A 57 -0.22 8.32 17.15
CA ALA A 57 -0.69 9.63 17.56
C ALA A 57 -2.14 9.96 17.16
N HIS A 58 -2.83 9.06 16.45
CA HIS A 58 -4.14 9.32 15.86
C HIS A 58 -5.12 8.17 16.09
N ALA A 59 -6.41 8.47 16.05
CA ALA A 59 -7.47 7.47 16.16
C ALA A 59 -7.56 6.59 14.90
N SER A 60 -8.17 5.40 15.04
CA SER A 60 -8.28 4.40 13.97
C SER A 60 -8.95 4.94 12.70
N ASP A 61 -9.98 5.77 12.84
CA ASP A 61 -10.69 6.42 11.73
C ASP A 61 -9.83 7.47 11.02
N GLU A 62 -9.02 8.24 11.74
CA GLU A 62 -8.04 9.17 11.16
C GLU A 62 -6.97 8.43 10.35
N VAL A 63 -6.49 7.29 10.85
CA VAL A 63 -5.52 6.44 10.12
C VAL A 63 -6.14 5.90 8.83
N ILE A 64 -7.41 5.50 8.87
CA ILE A 64 -8.15 5.05 7.68
C ILE A 64 -8.29 6.20 6.68
N ALA A 65 -8.68 7.39 7.13
CA ALA A 65 -8.78 8.58 6.27
C ALA A 65 -7.42 8.91 5.61
N HIS A 66 -6.35 8.93 6.39
CA HIS A 66 -4.99 9.16 5.89
C HIS A 66 -4.56 8.12 4.85
N SER A 67 -4.85 6.84 5.09
CA SER A 67 -4.53 5.77 4.13
C SER A 67 -5.29 5.91 2.79
N LEU A 68 -6.52 6.44 2.82
CA LEU A 68 -7.29 6.74 1.61
C LEU A 68 -6.70 7.91 0.83
N GLU A 69 -6.18 8.94 1.51
CA GLU A 69 -5.47 10.04 0.87
C GLU A 69 -4.20 9.56 0.14
N LEU A 70 -3.39 8.73 0.81
CA LEU A 70 -2.21 8.11 0.20
C LEU A 70 -2.61 7.27 -1.03
N TYR A 71 -3.71 6.52 -0.94
CA TYR A 71 -4.18 5.69 -2.05
C TYR A 71 -4.62 6.50 -3.26
N ARG A 72 -5.34 7.61 -3.04
CA ARG A 72 -5.80 8.52 -4.11
C ARG A 72 -4.64 9.17 -4.87
N GLN A 73 -3.48 9.32 -4.24
CA GLN A 73 -2.29 9.91 -4.86
C GLN A 73 -1.50 8.91 -5.73
N LEU A 74 -1.78 7.60 -5.65
CA LEU A 74 -1.04 6.61 -6.44
C LEU A 74 -1.52 6.60 -7.90
N PRO A 75 -0.62 6.72 -8.90
CA PRO A 75 -1.01 6.59 -10.29
C PRO A 75 -1.51 5.17 -10.61
N PHE A 76 -2.35 5.06 -11.64
CA PHE A 76 -2.78 3.77 -12.17
C PHE A 76 -1.68 3.12 -13.02
N VAL A 77 -1.10 2.03 -12.51
CA VAL A 77 -0.12 1.19 -13.22
C VAL A 77 -0.70 -0.17 -13.60
N THR A 78 -2.03 -0.31 -13.55
CA THR A 78 -2.72 -1.55 -13.94
C THR A 78 -2.48 -1.85 -15.43
N GLY A 79 -2.16 -3.09 -15.76
CA GLY A 79 -1.86 -3.52 -17.13
C GLY A 79 -0.38 -3.41 -17.53
N THR A 80 0.49 -2.90 -16.65
CA THR A 80 1.95 -2.93 -16.85
C THR A 80 2.54 -4.27 -16.37
N PRO A 81 3.64 -4.78 -16.98
CA PRO A 81 4.34 -6.00 -16.56
C PRO A 81 4.69 -6.00 -15.06
N GLU A 82 4.67 -7.16 -14.39
CA GLU A 82 4.85 -7.29 -12.94
C GLU A 82 6.10 -6.56 -12.40
N HIS A 83 7.21 -6.60 -13.15
CA HIS A 83 8.48 -5.97 -12.76
C HIS A 83 8.55 -4.47 -13.04
N GLU A 84 7.57 -3.88 -13.72
CA GLU A 84 7.47 -2.43 -13.92
C GLU A 84 6.71 -1.75 -12.79
N TYR A 85 7.14 -0.54 -12.44
CA TYR A 85 6.60 0.27 -11.34
C TYR A 85 6.44 -0.51 -10.02
N PRO A 86 7.43 -1.34 -9.62
CA PRO A 86 7.31 -2.18 -8.41
C PRO A 86 7.07 -1.36 -7.15
N GLU A 87 7.56 -0.12 -7.11
CA GLU A 87 7.34 0.82 -6.02
C GLU A 87 5.87 1.27 -5.91
N ILE A 88 5.23 1.63 -7.03
CA ILE A 88 3.81 2.02 -7.04
C ILE A 88 2.93 0.82 -6.72
N LYS A 89 3.23 -0.35 -7.31
CA LYS A 89 2.49 -1.60 -7.06
C LYS A 89 2.64 -2.06 -5.60
N GLY A 90 3.81 -1.92 -5.01
CA GLY A 90 4.04 -2.23 -3.60
C GLY A 90 3.24 -1.34 -2.67
N ARG A 91 3.21 -0.03 -2.94
CA ARG A 91 2.39 0.92 -2.16
C ARG A 91 0.90 0.63 -2.30
N GLU A 92 0.42 0.39 -3.53
CA GLU A 92 -0.95 0.00 -3.81
C GLU A 92 -1.33 -1.28 -3.06
N ASN A 93 -0.51 -2.32 -3.16
CA ASN A 93 -0.72 -3.60 -2.47
C ASN A 93 -0.76 -3.44 -0.94
N ALA A 94 0.11 -2.62 -0.37
CA ALA A 94 0.09 -2.36 1.07
C ALA A 94 -1.20 -1.69 1.53
N LEU A 95 -1.66 -0.67 0.81
CA LEU A 95 -2.89 0.05 1.13
C LEU A 95 -4.11 -0.85 0.93
N GLU A 96 -4.16 -1.66 -0.13
CA GLU A 96 -5.28 -2.60 -0.33
C GLU A 96 -5.34 -3.68 0.74
N ASN A 97 -4.20 -4.23 1.16
CA ASN A 97 -4.13 -5.15 2.29
C ASN A 97 -4.54 -4.48 3.61
N PHE A 98 -4.16 -3.21 3.82
CA PHE A 98 -4.62 -2.44 4.97
C PHE A 98 -6.14 -2.24 4.97
N PHE A 99 -6.75 -1.95 3.81
CA PHE A 99 -8.21 -1.84 3.68
C PHE A 99 -8.92 -3.15 4.02
N LEU A 100 -8.34 -4.30 3.67
CA LEU A 100 -8.85 -5.60 4.08
C LEU A 100 -8.74 -5.80 5.61
N LEU A 101 -7.61 -5.42 6.20
CA LEU A 101 -7.37 -5.50 7.65
C LEU A 101 -8.43 -4.72 8.44
N VAL A 102 -8.69 -3.47 8.04
CA VAL A 102 -9.64 -2.58 8.75
C VAL A 102 -11.11 -2.84 8.38
N GLY A 103 -11.37 -3.75 7.43
CA GLY A 103 -12.72 -4.03 6.96
C GLY A 103 -13.38 -2.86 6.22
N LEU A 104 -12.59 -2.10 5.45
CA LEU A 104 -13.09 -0.95 4.69
C LEU A 104 -14.19 -1.37 3.72
N ASP A 105 -15.26 -0.58 3.67
CA ASP A 105 -16.37 -0.84 2.77
C ASP A 105 -15.93 -0.83 1.28
N PRO A 106 -16.36 -1.81 0.47
CA PRO A 106 -15.99 -1.91 -0.94
C PRO A 106 -16.37 -0.68 -1.78
N LYS A 107 -17.46 0.03 -1.45
CA LYS A 107 -17.89 1.24 -2.15
C LYS A 107 -16.90 2.38 -1.89
N THR A 108 -16.51 2.60 -0.63
CA THR A 108 -15.51 3.62 -0.27
C THR A 108 -14.16 3.34 -0.94
N ARG A 109 -13.73 2.08 -0.98
CA ARG A 109 -12.50 1.70 -1.70
C ARG A 109 -12.62 1.98 -3.20
N ARG A 110 -13.76 1.64 -3.82
CA ARG A 110 -14.00 1.88 -5.25
C ARG A 110 -14.02 3.36 -5.59
N GLU A 111 -14.63 4.18 -4.75
CA GLU A 111 -14.66 5.63 -4.88
C GLU A 111 -13.25 6.21 -4.81
N ALA A 112 -12.47 5.87 -3.78
CA ALA A 112 -11.09 6.32 -3.65
C ALA A 112 -10.22 5.88 -4.84
N ARG A 113 -10.42 4.66 -5.34
CA ARG A 113 -9.75 4.18 -6.56
C ARG A 113 -10.08 5.04 -7.77
N SER A 114 -11.33 5.48 -7.94
CA SER A 114 -11.75 6.26 -9.10
C SER A 114 -11.12 7.66 -9.19
N HIS A 115 -10.60 8.18 -8.07
CA HIS A 115 -9.91 9.47 -8.01
C HIS A 115 -8.41 9.40 -8.30
N ARG A 116 -7.85 8.20 -8.50
CA ARG A 116 -6.43 8.03 -8.75
C ARG A 116 -6.02 8.60 -10.12
N PRO A 117 -4.89 9.29 -10.21
CA PRO A 117 -4.41 9.83 -11.47
C PRO A 117 -4.04 8.69 -12.43
N LYS A 118 -4.11 8.97 -13.74
CA LYS A 118 -3.49 8.09 -14.73
C LYS A 118 -1.97 8.13 -14.56
N LEU A 119 -1.29 7.09 -15.00
CA LEU A 119 0.16 7.17 -15.14
C LEU A 119 0.47 8.24 -16.19
N GLU A 120 1.03 9.36 -15.75
CA GLU A 120 1.64 10.34 -16.64
C GLU A 120 2.91 9.68 -17.20
N LEU A 121 2.75 8.97 -18.32
CA LEU A 121 3.89 8.58 -19.14
C LEU A 121 4.52 9.89 -19.59
N SER A 122 5.63 10.27 -18.98
CA SER A 122 6.47 11.33 -19.51
C SER A 122 6.85 10.87 -20.92
N GLY A 123 6.15 11.37 -21.94
CA GLY A 123 6.54 11.16 -23.33
C GLY A 123 7.99 11.62 -23.48
N PRO A 124 8.78 11.02 -24.39
CA PRO A 124 10.13 11.51 -24.61
C PRO A 124 10.02 13.00 -24.92
N ALA A 125 10.79 13.82 -24.21
CA ALA A 125 11.04 15.18 -24.64
C ALA A 125 11.49 15.09 -26.09
N GLY A 126 10.64 15.55 -27.01
CA GLY A 126 10.97 15.61 -28.42
C GLY A 126 12.27 16.39 -28.58
N GLY A 127 13.27 15.73 -29.16
CA GLY A 127 14.56 16.27 -29.57
C GLY A 127 15.08 15.43 -30.71
#